data_AF-A0A2V9Z488-F1
#
_entry.id   AF-A0A2V9Z488-F1
#
_cell.length_a   1.000
_cell.length_b   1.000
_cell.length_c   1.000
_cell.angle_alpha   90.00
_cell.angle_beta   90.00
_cell.angle_gamma   90.00
#
_symmetry.space_group_name_H-M   'P 1'
#
loop_
_entity.id
_entity.type
_entity.pdbx_description
1 polymer ?
#
loop_
_entity_poly.entity_id
_entity_poly.type
_entity_poly.pdbx_seq_one_letter_code
_entity_poly.pdbx_strand_id
1 'polypeptide(L)'
;MIGHLGTIPIVGIGAALLLVIVFALWKVLNPGPSTLIAFEITSSPAGARVRIKNPARECTTPNCRLNLPPGTYQVEAQLSGYETASQIFSVGASAPHSLDIRLSPVPMVVGNEPGTPKSPAAPNAPAQLQITGAPSGAQVFVDGNPLGTINRKGKLSANVPAGNHEIKIVDGKRVSLISRQFVANSRVDINNGDLQASLPLIPTQPSGQSQPSERDDWQQVKDSRDPEAVQAFLQRFPSGAFRQEAENKLEDLYWTRATDSNSIAGYREYLGRYPNAMHSQTAQGEIAKLDFQAVDNSRDAGALEDFLRRYPSGGYHDQVASRLDDLSWQKASSNDANSLRAYLQRFPNGKHVDEANRDIALLTRPLEKPRVPEAPRVQPPAVPGVDDRKAVLDVLQQYQKAYEDKNVVELKKIWPEMSQQALNKLRDVFSAVDSVSLNYEVKGNPEISGDQAYVRFLQTLTFNMKGKRQNPISSTLIMSMKKTNRSPGSAPAWTIESIR
;
A
#
# COMPACT_ATOMS: atom_id res chain seq x y z
N MET A 1 -40.94 -38.51 43.35
CA MET A 1 -41.00 -37.07 43.70
C MET A 1 -39.55 -36.59 43.66
N ILE A 2 -39.04 -35.78 42.72
CA ILE A 2 -39.61 -34.64 41.95
C ILE A 2 -40.29 -33.64 42.90
N GLY A 3 -39.91 -32.37 43.06
CA GLY A 3 -38.74 -31.59 42.61
C GLY A 3 -38.44 -30.52 43.68
N HIS A 4 -37.88 -29.33 43.43
CA HIS A 4 -37.24 -28.73 42.25
C HIS A 4 -36.40 -27.52 42.74
N LEU A 5 -35.33 -27.12 42.05
CA LEU A 5 -34.62 -25.84 42.30
C LEU A 5 -34.64 -24.97 41.04
N GLY A 6 -34.96 -23.68 41.20
CA GLY A 6 -35.06 -22.69 40.13
C GLY A 6 -33.99 -21.61 40.27
N THR A 7 -33.47 -21.13 39.14
CA THR A 7 -32.45 -20.08 39.04
C THR A 7 -33.07 -18.69 38.83
N ILE A 8 -32.38 -17.64 39.31
CA ILE A 8 -32.77 -16.23 39.11
C ILE A 8 -31.60 -15.50 38.41
N PRO A 9 -31.82 -14.73 37.34
CA PRO A 9 -30.77 -13.96 36.66
C PRO A 9 -30.57 -12.56 37.27
N ILE A 10 -29.34 -12.05 37.19
CA ILE A 10 -28.94 -10.71 37.67
C ILE A 10 -29.02 -9.69 36.52
N VAL A 11 -29.54 -8.49 36.78
CA VAL A 11 -29.71 -7.41 35.79
C VAL A 11 -28.70 -6.27 35.99
N GLY A 12 -27.95 -6.01 34.91
CA GLY A 12 -27.35 -4.75 34.44
C GLY A 12 -27.08 -3.58 35.39
N ILE A 13 -25.79 -3.26 35.56
CA ILE A 13 -25.27 -1.89 35.72
C ILE A 13 -24.21 -1.68 34.63
N GLY A 14 -24.45 -0.79 33.67
CA GLY A 14 -23.56 -0.66 32.50
C GLY A 14 -23.89 0.48 31.53
N ALA A 15 -24.35 1.64 32.03
CA ALA A 15 -24.80 2.75 31.18
C ALA A 15 -24.06 4.10 31.39
N ALA A 16 -23.16 4.20 32.38
CA ALA A 16 -22.57 5.49 32.78
C ALA A 16 -21.15 5.78 32.24
N LEU A 17 -20.43 4.79 31.69
CA LEU A 17 -19.04 4.97 31.23
C LEU A 17 -18.86 5.23 29.72
N LEU A 18 -19.91 5.05 28.90
CA LEU A 18 -19.80 5.19 27.44
C LEU A 18 -19.76 6.65 26.95
N LEU A 19 -20.36 7.61 27.67
CA LEU A 19 -20.45 9.00 27.18
C LEU A 19 -19.13 9.78 27.28
N VAL A 20 -18.25 9.46 28.23
CA VAL A 20 -16.91 10.09 28.33
C VAL A 20 -16.01 9.63 27.18
N ILE A 21 -16.12 8.35 26.79
CA ILE A 21 -15.33 7.74 25.71
C ILE A 21 -15.72 8.34 24.36
N VAL A 22 -17.01 8.58 24.10
CA VAL A 22 -17.50 9.19 22.84
C VAL A 22 -16.99 10.63 22.67
N PHE A 23 -16.96 11.43 23.74
CA PHE A 23 -16.45 12.81 23.65
C PHE A 23 -14.93 12.86 23.44
N ALA A 24 -14.17 11.93 24.06
CA ALA A 24 -12.74 11.79 23.82
C ALA A 24 -12.43 11.37 22.37
N LEU A 25 -13.20 10.42 21.80
CA LEU A 25 -13.09 10.01 20.40
C LEU A 25 -13.42 11.13 19.41
N TRP A 26 -14.47 11.93 19.68
CA TRP A 26 -14.83 13.07 18.82
C TRP A 26 -13.70 14.11 18.72
N LYS A 27 -12.95 14.34 19.81
CA LYS A 27 -11.81 15.27 19.84
C LYS A 27 -10.56 14.75 19.11
N VAL A 28 -10.43 13.43 18.91
CA VAL A 28 -9.33 12.80 18.15
C VAL A 28 -9.67 12.70 16.66
N LEU A 29 -10.95 12.54 16.32
CA LEU A 29 -11.41 12.37 14.93
C LEU A 29 -11.56 13.70 14.16
N ASN A 30 -11.69 14.84 14.85
CA ASN A 30 -11.74 16.17 14.26
C ASN A 30 -10.56 17.05 14.76
N PRO A 31 -9.34 16.93 14.20
CA PRO A 31 -8.33 17.96 14.39
C PRO A 31 -8.87 19.30 13.85
N GLY A 32 -8.74 20.36 14.66
CA GLY A 32 -9.07 21.72 14.23
C GLY A 32 -8.21 22.17 13.04
N PRO A 33 -8.55 23.29 12.38
CA PRO A 33 -7.83 23.76 11.19
C PRO A 33 -6.33 23.91 11.48
N SER A 34 -5.52 23.05 10.84
CA SER A 34 -4.07 23.02 11.03
C SER A 34 -3.46 24.36 10.65
N THR A 35 -2.88 25.06 11.62
CA THR A 35 -2.14 26.30 11.40
C THR A 35 -0.90 26.00 10.55
N LEU A 36 -0.91 26.45 9.30
CA LEU A 36 0.23 26.28 8.40
C LEU A 36 1.37 27.22 8.83
N ILE A 37 2.56 26.67 8.96
CA ILE A 37 3.79 27.37 9.31
C ILE A 37 4.57 27.64 8.02
N ALA A 38 4.94 28.89 7.79
CA ALA A 38 5.80 29.26 6.68
C ALA A 38 7.22 28.74 6.93
N PHE A 39 7.73 27.93 6.01
CA PHE A 39 9.04 27.27 6.11
C PHE A 39 9.86 27.53 4.84
N GLU A 40 11.13 27.89 4.99
CA GLU A 40 12.03 28.28 3.88
C GLU A 40 13.11 27.22 3.63
N ILE A 41 13.37 26.89 2.36
CA ILE A 41 14.40 25.90 1.99
C ILE A 41 15.40 26.58 1.04
N THR A 42 16.65 26.66 1.47
CA THR A 42 17.79 27.12 0.66
C THR A 42 18.64 25.96 0.19
N SER A 43 19.47 26.20 -0.83
CA SER A 43 20.55 25.26 -1.16
C SER A 43 21.82 25.99 -1.55
N SER A 44 22.94 25.32 -1.36
CA SER A 44 24.27 25.74 -1.82
C SER A 44 24.86 24.64 -2.73
N PRO A 45 24.98 24.87 -4.05
CA PRO A 45 24.61 26.09 -4.77
C PRO A 45 23.09 26.29 -4.85
N ALA A 46 22.67 27.52 -5.12
CA ALA A 46 21.26 27.87 -5.35
C ALA A 46 20.78 27.43 -6.75
N GLY A 47 19.46 27.27 -6.91
CA GLY A 47 18.83 26.83 -8.16
C GLY A 47 18.42 25.35 -8.18
N ALA A 48 18.56 24.64 -7.07
CA ALA A 48 18.16 23.23 -6.96
C ALA A 48 16.64 23.07 -7.02
N ARG A 49 16.16 22.07 -7.75
CA ARG A 49 14.76 21.62 -7.69
C ARG A 49 14.58 20.79 -6.42
N VAL A 50 13.61 21.17 -5.61
CA VAL A 50 13.34 20.58 -4.31
C VAL A 50 11.96 19.93 -4.33
N ARG A 51 11.86 18.68 -3.83
CA ARG A 51 10.65 17.86 -3.77
C ARG A 51 10.39 17.42 -2.34
N ILE A 52 9.17 17.61 -1.84
CA ILE A 52 8.68 17.05 -0.57
C ILE A 52 7.69 15.94 -0.87
N LYS A 53 7.81 14.79 -0.21
CA LYS A 53 7.00 13.60 -0.53
C LYS A 53 5.61 13.57 0.11
N ASN A 54 5.41 14.19 1.27
CA ASN A 54 4.14 14.14 2.01
C ASN A 54 3.86 15.46 2.75
N PRO A 55 2.95 16.33 2.28
CA PRO A 55 2.24 16.24 1.01
C PRO A 55 3.18 16.49 -0.18
N ALA A 56 2.87 15.90 -1.33
CA ALA A 56 3.64 16.09 -2.56
C ALA A 56 3.69 17.58 -2.97
N ARG A 57 4.88 18.20 -2.93
CA ARG A 57 5.12 19.59 -3.35
C ARG A 57 6.50 19.74 -3.98
N GLU A 58 6.61 20.60 -5.00
CA GLU A 58 7.88 20.97 -5.62
C GLU A 58 8.12 22.48 -5.56
N CYS A 59 9.40 22.88 -5.50
CA CYS A 59 9.85 24.28 -5.54
C CYS A 59 11.30 24.37 -6.06
N THR A 60 11.84 25.58 -6.19
CA THR A 60 13.25 25.82 -6.59
C THR A 60 13.92 26.83 -5.67
N THR A 61 15.14 26.54 -5.21
CA THR A 61 15.91 27.42 -4.32
C THR A 61 16.49 28.63 -5.08
N PRO A 62 16.75 29.79 -4.43
CA PRO A 62 16.57 30.08 -3.00
C PRO A 62 15.13 30.47 -2.64
N ASN A 63 14.26 30.70 -3.62
CA ASN A 63 12.89 31.19 -3.40
C ASN A 63 11.89 30.09 -2.98
N CYS A 64 12.36 28.98 -2.40
CA CYS A 64 11.47 27.93 -1.93
C CYS A 64 10.90 28.27 -0.55
N ARG A 65 9.67 28.78 -0.52
CA ARG A 65 8.90 29.03 0.71
C ARG A 65 7.59 28.25 0.65
N LEU A 66 7.32 27.47 1.70
CA LEU A 66 6.20 26.53 1.76
C LEU A 66 5.44 26.67 3.07
N ASN A 67 4.12 26.78 2.99
CA ASN A 67 3.25 26.77 4.17
C ASN A 67 2.90 25.33 4.52
N LEU A 68 3.60 24.75 5.49
CA LEU A 68 3.50 23.34 5.89
C LEU A 68 2.79 23.20 7.25
N PRO A 69 1.91 22.21 7.45
CA PRO A 69 1.45 21.85 8.79
C PRO A 69 2.63 21.50 9.73
N PRO A 70 2.43 21.50 11.05
CA PRO A 70 3.37 20.86 11.97
C PRO A 70 3.47 19.36 11.67
N GLY A 71 4.69 18.81 11.61
CA GLY A 71 4.94 17.42 11.22
C GLY A 71 6.37 17.18 10.75
N THR A 72 6.67 15.93 10.38
CA THR A 72 7.99 15.50 9.87
C THR A 72 7.92 15.26 8.37
N TYR A 73 8.91 15.77 7.65
CA TYR A 73 8.94 15.83 6.18
C TYR A 73 10.25 15.27 5.64
N GLN A 74 10.17 14.47 4.57
CA GLN A 74 11.33 14.12 3.74
C GLN A 74 11.40 15.05 2.53
N VAL A 75 12.60 15.55 2.24
CA VAL A 75 12.91 16.43 1.12
C VAL A 75 14.04 15.86 0.26
N GLU A 76 13.91 15.97 -1.05
CA GLU A 76 14.93 15.65 -2.05
C GLU A 76 15.29 16.90 -2.85
N ALA A 77 16.58 17.21 -3.00
CA ALA A 77 17.08 18.36 -3.74
C ALA A 77 18.01 17.91 -4.88
N GLN A 78 17.77 18.40 -6.09
CA GLN A 78 18.45 17.99 -7.31
C GLN A 78 18.89 19.21 -8.12
N LEU A 79 20.16 19.24 -8.54
CA LEU A 79 20.74 20.28 -9.40
C LEU A 79 21.65 19.64 -10.45
N SER A 80 21.57 20.12 -11.70
CA SER A 80 22.40 19.56 -12.79
C SER A 80 23.89 19.74 -12.50
N GLY A 81 24.65 18.64 -12.61
CA GLY A 81 26.07 18.61 -12.24
C GLY A 81 26.33 18.38 -10.75
N TYR A 82 25.30 18.10 -9.95
CA TYR A 82 25.39 17.79 -8.52
C TYR A 82 24.62 16.51 -8.17
N GLU A 83 25.06 15.83 -7.12
CA GLU A 83 24.39 14.65 -6.57
C GLU A 83 23.05 15.04 -5.92
N THR A 84 22.07 14.13 -6.00
CA THR A 84 20.77 14.34 -5.35
C THR A 84 20.90 14.20 -3.84
N ALA A 85 20.64 15.27 -3.08
CA ALA A 85 20.60 15.21 -1.62
C ALA A 85 19.21 14.84 -1.12
N SER A 86 19.11 13.96 -0.12
CA SER A 86 17.87 13.62 0.59
C SER A 86 18.03 13.88 2.09
N GLN A 87 17.09 14.59 2.70
CA GLN A 87 17.11 14.94 4.13
C GLN A 87 15.72 14.81 4.75
N ILE A 88 15.67 14.71 6.08
CA ILE A 88 14.44 14.74 6.87
C ILE A 88 14.47 15.96 7.80
N PHE A 89 13.37 16.69 7.89
CA PHE A 89 13.22 17.85 8.77
C PHE A 89 11.84 17.88 9.44
N SER A 90 11.73 18.60 10.55
CA SER A 90 10.47 18.74 11.30
C SER A 90 10.02 20.19 11.31
N VAL A 91 8.73 20.41 11.08
CA VAL A 91 8.04 21.70 11.21
C VAL A 91 7.30 21.71 12.53
N GLY A 92 7.56 22.71 13.37
CA GLY A 92 6.95 22.86 14.69
C GLY A 92 6.79 24.33 15.09
N ALA A 93 6.12 24.56 16.22
CA ALA A 93 5.86 25.91 16.71
C ALA A 93 7.14 26.68 17.14
N SER A 94 8.24 25.97 17.39
CA SER A 94 9.56 26.53 17.69
C SER A 94 10.43 26.65 16.44
N ALA A 95 11.11 27.79 16.28
CA ALA A 95 12.14 28.01 15.28
C ALA A 95 13.32 27.01 15.43
N PRO A 96 14.11 26.73 14.37
CA PRO A 96 14.14 27.40 13.07
C PRO A 96 13.06 26.92 12.09
N HIS A 97 12.49 27.87 11.35
CA HIS A 97 11.55 27.64 10.25
C HIS A 97 12.26 27.58 8.89
N SER A 98 13.49 27.04 8.86
CA SER A 98 14.32 27.00 7.65
C SER A 98 15.26 25.79 7.60
N LEU A 99 15.61 25.37 6.39
CA LEU A 99 16.55 24.29 6.09
C LEU A 99 17.53 24.71 4.98
N ASP A 100 18.83 24.49 5.18
CA ASP A 100 19.88 24.73 4.18
C ASP A 100 20.47 23.41 3.66
N ILE A 101 20.33 23.15 2.36
CA ILE A 101 20.74 21.90 1.72
C ILE A 101 22.03 22.12 0.91
N ARG A 102 23.12 21.45 1.30
CA ARG A 102 24.39 21.49 0.56
C ARG A 102 24.44 20.35 -0.45
N LEU A 103 24.79 20.67 -1.70
CA LEU A 103 24.90 19.70 -2.79
C LEU A 103 26.36 19.46 -3.16
N SER A 104 26.73 18.20 -3.35
CA SER A 104 28.05 17.77 -3.81
C SER A 104 28.11 17.76 -5.34
N PRO A 105 29.12 18.34 -6.01
CA PRO A 105 29.24 18.28 -7.46
C PRO A 105 29.58 16.86 -7.93
N VAL A 106 28.95 16.41 -9.02
CA VAL A 106 29.28 15.13 -9.67
C VAL A 106 30.65 15.26 -10.34
N PRO A 107 31.63 14.39 -10.03
CA PRO A 107 32.96 14.47 -10.64
C PRO A 107 32.91 14.28 -12.16
N MET A 108 33.34 15.29 -12.92
CA MET A 108 33.48 15.17 -14.36
C MET A 108 34.70 14.31 -14.71
N VAL A 109 34.45 13.10 -15.22
CA VAL A 109 35.51 12.27 -15.80
C VAL A 109 35.84 12.80 -17.19
N VAL A 110 36.88 13.65 -17.28
CA VAL A 110 37.50 14.02 -18.56
C VAL A 110 38.27 12.80 -19.06
N GLY A 111 37.63 12.00 -19.91
CA GLY A 111 38.19 10.77 -20.42
C GLY A 111 39.29 10.99 -21.45
N ASN A 112 40.26 10.07 -21.48
CA ASN A 112 40.97 9.69 -22.69
C ASN A 112 41.28 8.19 -22.66
N GLU A 113 41.10 7.58 -23.84
CA GLU A 113 41.44 6.24 -24.29
C GLU A 113 40.69 4.98 -23.75
N PRO A 114 40.52 3.94 -24.60
CA PRO A 114 39.59 2.84 -24.37
C PRO A 114 40.31 1.49 -24.18
N GLY A 115 40.22 0.91 -22.98
CA GLY A 115 40.77 -0.43 -22.77
C GLY A 115 40.55 -1.01 -21.37
N THR A 116 39.90 -2.18 -21.32
CA THR A 116 39.66 -3.06 -20.15
C THR A 116 38.65 -2.55 -19.10
N PRO A 117 37.74 -3.44 -18.61
CA PRO A 117 36.81 -3.10 -17.53
C PRO A 117 37.55 -3.06 -16.19
N LYS A 118 37.97 -1.87 -15.76
CA LYS A 118 38.63 -1.70 -14.46
C LYS A 118 37.60 -1.74 -13.33
N SER A 119 37.67 -2.82 -12.55
CA SER A 119 36.96 -3.03 -11.28
C SER A 119 36.98 -1.78 -10.38
N PRO A 120 35.92 -1.51 -9.57
CA PRO A 120 35.87 -0.34 -8.69
C PRO A 120 37.14 -0.17 -7.85
N ALA A 121 37.70 1.04 -7.84
CA ALA A 121 38.85 1.35 -7.01
C ALA A 121 38.49 1.25 -5.52
N ALA A 122 39.41 0.71 -4.72
CA ALA A 122 39.11 0.24 -3.36
C ALA A 122 38.71 1.37 -2.37
N PRO A 123 37.85 1.11 -1.35
CA PRO A 123 37.32 2.12 -0.44
C PRO A 123 38.32 2.75 0.56
N ASN A 124 39.62 2.45 0.46
CA ASN A 124 40.55 2.52 1.60
C ASN A 124 41.60 3.64 1.51
N ALA A 125 41.41 4.68 0.69
CA ALA A 125 42.34 5.81 0.61
C ALA A 125 42.17 6.74 1.84
N PRO A 126 43.16 6.86 2.74
CA PRO A 126 43.01 7.63 3.96
C PRO A 126 43.07 9.15 3.71
N ALA A 127 42.54 9.90 4.66
CA ALA A 127 42.76 11.33 4.82
C ALA A 127 43.97 11.60 5.73
N GLN A 128 44.58 12.78 5.60
CA GLN A 128 45.68 13.23 6.46
C GLN A 128 45.15 14.07 7.62
N LEU A 129 45.25 13.57 8.85
CA LEU A 129 45.08 14.36 10.05
C LEU A 129 46.35 15.19 10.33
N GLN A 130 46.18 16.44 10.71
CA GLN A 130 47.25 17.30 11.20
C GLN A 130 46.78 18.07 12.45
N ILE A 131 47.44 17.85 13.57
CA ILE A 131 47.15 18.53 14.85
C ILE A 131 48.25 19.56 15.11
N THR A 132 47.87 20.77 15.51
CA THR A 132 48.79 21.86 15.83
C THR A 132 48.35 22.64 17.07
N GLY A 133 49.31 23.02 17.91
CA GLY A 133 49.06 23.78 19.15
C GLY A 133 48.57 22.94 20.33
N ALA A 134 48.55 21.61 20.20
CA ALA A 134 48.21 20.71 21.30
C ALA A 134 49.36 20.60 22.33
N PRO A 135 49.07 20.30 23.61
CA PRO A 135 50.10 20.13 24.64
C PRO A 135 51.10 19.03 24.30
N SER A 136 52.40 19.31 24.50
CA SER A 136 53.48 18.33 24.26
C SER A 136 53.37 17.14 25.21
N GLY A 137 53.33 15.93 24.67
CA GLY A 137 53.17 14.70 25.45
C GLY A 137 51.71 14.24 25.61
N ALA A 138 50.73 15.01 25.14
CA ALA A 138 49.34 14.58 25.12
C ALA A 138 49.14 13.36 24.21
N GLN A 139 48.30 12.41 24.62
CA GLN A 139 47.96 11.23 23.84
C GLN A 139 46.75 11.52 22.95
N VAL A 140 46.79 11.02 21.71
CA VAL A 140 45.74 11.20 20.70
C VAL A 140 45.14 9.84 20.35
N PHE A 141 43.81 9.80 20.32
CA PHE A 141 43.04 8.64 19.93
C PHE A 141 42.06 9.01 18.81
N VAL A 142 41.74 8.06 17.94
CA VAL A 142 40.71 8.17 16.91
C VAL A 142 39.74 7.00 17.07
N ASP A 143 38.47 7.30 17.30
CA ASP A 143 37.41 6.32 17.62
C ASP A 143 37.82 5.36 18.77
N GLY A 144 38.45 5.92 19.80
CA GLY A 144 39.01 5.17 20.93
C GLY A 144 40.36 4.47 20.69
N ASN A 145 40.80 4.32 19.44
CA ASN A 145 42.08 3.67 19.11
C ASN A 145 43.28 4.63 19.29
N PRO A 146 44.37 4.24 19.96
CA PRO A 146 45.54 5.11 20.16
C PRO A 146 46.26 5.38 18.83
N LEU A 147 46.33 6.65 18.43
CA LEU A 147 46.96 7.11 17.19
C LEU A 147 48.42 7.53 17.39
N GLY A 148 48.74 8.11 18.54
CA GLY A 148 50.10 8.54 18.88
C GLY A 148 50.16 9.66 19.91
N THR A 149 51.35 10.22 20.09
CA THR A 149 51.64 11.25 21.10
C THR A 149 52.03 12.57 20.43
N ILE A 150 51.48 13.69 20.91
CA ILE A 150 51.86 15.03 20.45
C ILE A 150 53.35 15.28 20.75
N ASN A 151 54.11 15.67 19.74
CA ASN A 151 55.55 15.89 19.87
C ASN A 151 55.91 17.18 20.63
N ARG A 152 57.20 17.37 20.93
CA ARG A 152 57.73 18.56 21.64
C ARG A 152 57.45 19.92 20.97
N LYS A 153 57.00 19.94 19.71
CA LYS A 153 56.59 21.15 18.97
C LYS A 153 55.07 21.36 18.95
N GLY A 154 54.31 20.60 19.74
CA GLY A 154 52.86 20.68 19.81
C GLY A 154 52.16 20.19 18.53
N LYS A 155 52.75 19.21 17.83
CA LYS A 155 52.21 18.69 16.56
C LYS A 155 52.11 17.16 16.52
N LEU A 156 51.16 16.67 15.74
CA LEU A 156 51.04 15.29 15.28
C LEU A 156 50.49 15.29 13.84
N SER A 157 50.91 14.33 13.02
CA SER A 157 50.22 14.04 11.76
C SER A 157 50.16 12.54 11.55
N ALA A 158 49.04 12.06 11.01
CA ALA A 158 48.72 10.66 10.86
C ALA A 158 47.70 10.47 9.74
N ASN A 159 47.61 9.25 9.22
CA ASN A 159 46.57 8.87 8.27
C ASN A 159 45.34 8.34 9.04
N VAL A 160 44.16 8.83 8.70
CA VAL A 160 42.87 8.41 9.25
C VAL A 160 42.01 7.92 8.08
N PRO A 161 41.19 6.85 8.22
CA PRO A 161 40.27 6.44 7.17
C PRO A 161 39.33 7.56 6.70
N ALA A 162 38.66 7.36 5.56
CA ALA A 162 37.58 8.24 5.16
C ALA A 162 36.30 7.86 5.94
N GLY A 163 35.64 8.84 6.54
CA GLY A 163 34.51 8.61 7.45
C GLY A 163 34.28 9.75 8.43
N ASN A 164 33.26 9.63 9.27
CA ASN A 164 33.10 10.48 10.46
C ASN A 164 33.88 9.85 11.61
N HIS A 165 34.79 10.61 12.21
CA HIS A 165 35.68 10.09 13.25
C HIS A 165 35.69 11.03 14.47
N GLU A 166 35.82 10.44 15.66
CA GLU A 166 36.01 11.16 16.92
C GLU A 166 37.50 11.19 17.29
N ILE A 167 38.08 12.39 17.37
CA ILE A 167 39.43 12.61 17.85
C ILE A 167 39.38 12.99 19.33
N LYS A 168 40.02 12.17 20.17
CA LYS A 168 40.16 12.41 21.61
C LYS A 168 41.61 12.73 21.94
N ILE A 169 41.86 13.86 22.59
CA ILE A 169 43.21 14.32 22.98
C ILE A 169 43.27 14.43 24.49
N VAL A 170 44.24 13.78 25.12
CA VAL A 170 44.36 13.63 26.58
C VAL A 170 45.70 14.19 27.06
N ASP A 171 45.65 15.30 27.80
CA ASP A 171 46.82 15.99 28.38
C ASP A 171 46.89 15.84 29.90
N GLY A 172 46.81 14.58 30.38
CA GLY A 172 46.96 14.17 31.80
C GLY A 172 45.90 14.66 32.81
N LYS A 173 45.35 15.86 32.63
CA LYS A 173 44.35 16.54 33.47
C LYS A 173 43.19 17.15 32.66
N ARG A 174 43.29 17.16 31.32
CA ARG A 174 42.26 17.64 30.40
C ARG A 174 42.02 16.66 29.27
N VAL A 175 40.77 16.63 28.80
CA VAL A 175 40.36 15.92 27.58
C VAL A 175 39.71 16.91 26.62
N SER A 176 40.12 16.86 25.36
CA SER A 176 39.40 17.49 24.24
C SER A 176 38.79 16.38 23.38
N LEU A 177 37.51 16.56 23.00
CA LEU A 177 36.75 15.60 22.19
C LEU A 177 36.23 16.34 20.95
N ILE A 178 36.61 15.88 19.75
CA ILE A 178 36.40 16.62 18.50
C ILE A 178 35.91 15.65 17.43
N SER A 179 34.67 15.82 16.96
CA SER A 179 34.14 15.04 15.82
C SER A 179 34.40 15.76 14.50
N ARG A 180 34.98 15.07 13.51
CA ARG A 180 35.22 15.60 12.15
C ARG A 180 34.92 14.55 11.09
N GLN A 181 34.49 15.02 9.92
CA GLN A 181 34.40 14.22 8.71
C GLN A 181 35.74 14.26 7.97
N PHE A 182 36.25 13.09 7.61
CA PHE A 182 37.47 12.89 6.85
C PHE A 182 37.08 12.40 5.45
N VAL A 183 37.47 13.16 4.42
CA VAL A 183 37.25 12.78 3.01
C VAL A 183 38.54 12.14 2.48
N ALA A 184 38.44 11.05 1.71
CA ALA A 184 39.60 10.35 1.15
C ALA A 184 40.57 11.31 0.43
N ASN A 185 41.87 11.19 0.71
CA ASN A 185 42.93 12.07 0.19
C ASN A 185 42.83 13.58 0.57
N SER A 186 41.93 13.97 1.49
CA SER A 186 41.88 15.34 2.03
C SER A 186 42.82 15.53 3.23
N ARG A 187 43.02 16.78 3.67
CA ARG A 187 43.63 17.13 4.96
C ARG A 187 42.57 17.65 5.92
N VAL A 188 42.63 17.20 7.17
CA VAL A 188 41.85 17.73 8.29
C VAL A 188 42.82 18.32 9.31
N ASP A 189 42.74 19.63 9.52
CA ASP A 189 43.56 20.35 10.50
C ASP A 189 42.78 20.54 11.82
N ILE A 190 43.40 20.17 12.94
CA ILE A 190 42.96 20.50 14.31
C ILE A 190 43.92 21.55 14.86
N ASN A 191 43.39 22.68 15.32
CA ASN A 191 44.16 23.84 15.76
C ASN A 191 43.73 24.31 17.16
N ASN A 192 44.41 25.33 17.68
CA ASN A 192 44.18 25.84 19.03
C ASN A 192 42.75 26.39 19.28
N GLY A 193 41.96 26.65 18.24
CA GLY A 193 40.53 26.99 18.37
C GLY A 193 39.66 25.77 18.71
N ASP A 194 39.92 24.62 18.07
CA ASP A 194 39.23 23.36 18.36
C ASP A 194 39.53 22.82 19.77
N LEU A 195 40.70 23.18 20.33
CA LEU A 195 41.18 22.70 21.63
C LEU A 195 40.63 23.48 22.83
N GLN A 196 39.89 24.57 22.63
CA GLN A 196 39.43 25.43 23.73
C GLN A 196 38.29 24.80 24.56
N ALA A 197 37.51 23.90 23.97
CA ALA A 197 36.45 23.14 24.62
C ALA A 197 36.99 21.92 25.41
N SER A 198 38.03 22.12 26.22
CA SER A 198 38.65 21.04 27.01
C SER A 198 38.00 20.88 28.39
N LEU A 199 37.47 19.69 28.66
CA LEU A 199 36.87 19.34 29.94
C LEU A 199 37.96 18.91 30.95
N PRO A 200 37.82 19.25 32.25
CA PRO A 200 38.71 18.73 33.29
C PRO A 200 38.50 17.23 33.48
N LEU A 201 39.60 16.47 33.61
CA LEU A 201 39.53 15.07 34.05
C LEU A 201 39.05 15.01 35.49
N ILE A 202 37.86 14.46 35.69
CA ILE A 202 37.40 14.06 37.02
C ILE A 202 38.33 12.93 37.50
N PRO A 203 38.95 13.01 38.69
CA PRO A 203 39.84 11.97 39.18
C PRO A 203 39.06 10.66 39.38
N THR A 204 39.41 9.62 38.62
CA THR A 204 38.89 8.27 38.85
C THR A 204 39.35 7.77 40.22
N GLN A 205 38.42 7.15 40.96
CA GLN A 205 38.71 6.53 42.26
C GLN A 205 39.85 5.50 42.18
N PRO A 206 40.59 5.27 43.29
CA PRO A 206 41.70 4.32 43.31
C PRO A 206 41.20 2.88 43.16
N SER A 207 41.34 2.32 41.96
CA SER A 207 41.06 0.93 41.64
C SER A 207 42.15 0.00 42.18
N GLY A 208 42.12 -0.25 43.50
CA GLY A 208 42.99 -1.19 44.21
C GLY A 208 42.46 -2.63 44.28
N GLN A 209 41.52 -3.00 43.41
CA GLN A 209 41.00 -4.37 43.29
C GLN A 209 40.86 -4.73 41.81
N SER A 210 41.20 -5.98 41.50
CA SER A 210 41.20 -6.56 40.15
C SER A 210 39.79 -6.65 39.58
N GLN A 211 39.37 -5.65 38.80
CA GLN A 211 38.26 -5.82 37.88
C GLN A 211 38.73 -6.61 36.65
N PRO A 212 37.89 -7.51 36.10
CA PRO A 212 38.07 -8.01 34.75
C PRO A 212 38.16 -6.83 33.78
N SER A 213 38.97 -6.96 32.74
CA SER A 213 39.07 -5.94 31.71
C SER A 213 37.75 -5.85 30.92
N GLU A 214 37.49 -4.72 30.26
CA GLU A 214 36.32 -4.56 29.36
C GLU A 214 36.21 -5.73 28.36
N ARG A 215 37.37 -6.26 27.92
CA ARG A 215 37.49 -7.43 27.05
C ARG A 215 36.94 -8.71 27.69
N ASP A 216 37.18 -8.94 28.98
CA ASP A 216 36.73 -10.13 29.70
C ASP A 216 35.21 -10.09 29.91
N ASP A 217 34.68 -8.92 30.26
CA ASP A 217 33.22 -8.69 30.32
C ASP A 217 32.57 -8.85 28.94
N TRP A 218 33.20 -8.34 27.87
CA TRP A 218 32.73 -8.54 26.49
C TRP A 218 32.72 -10.01 26.09
N GLN A 219 33.75 -10.80 26.45
CA GLN A 219 33.76 -12.25 26.19
C GLN A 219 32.57 -12.98 26.84
N GLN A 220 32.04 -12.50 27.96
CA GLN A 220 30.89 -13.10 28.63
C GLN A 220 29.55 -12.74 27.95
N VAL A 221 29.40 -11.52 27.44
CA VAL A 221 28.12 -11.04 26.88
C VAL A 221 27.99 -11.17 25.36
N LYS A 222 29.08 -11.24 24.59
CA LYS A 222 29.06 -11.27 23.11
C LYS A 222 28.22 -12.41 22.52
N ASP A 223 28.20 -13.56 23.21
CA ASP A 223 27.45 -14.76 22.80
C ASP A 223 26.10 -14.89 23.52
N SER A 224 25.74 -13.91 24.36
CA SER A 224 24.49 -13.90 25.10
C SER A 224 23.28 -13.83 24.17
N ARG A 225 22.18 -14.45 24.61
CA ARG A 225 20.84 -14.32 24.02
C ARG A 225 19.93 -13.39 24.82
N ASP A 226 20.44 -12.82 25.90
CA ASP A 226 19.73 -11.92 26.81
C ASP A 226 20.05 -10.45 26.46
N PRO A 227 19.10 -9.67 25.91
CA PRO A 227 19.29 -8.26 25.59
C PRO A 227 19.72 -7.45 26.81
N GLU A 228 19.17 -7.76 27.97
CA GLU A 228 19.40 -7.09 29.24
C GLU A 228 20.88 -7.19 29.68
N ALA A 229 21.54 -8.34 29.48
CA ALA A 229 22.98 -8.49 29.71
C ALA A 229 23.85 -7.59 28.81
N VAL A 230 23.49 -7.48 27.52
CA VAL A 230 24.23 -6.63 26.56
C VAL A 230 23.96 -5.14 26.84
N GLN A 231 22.73 -4.78 27.24
CA GLN A 231 22.39 -3.43 27.68
C GLN A 231 23.15 -3.05 28.98
N ALA A 232 23.30 -3.97 29.94
CA ALA A 232 24.09 -3.74 31.15
C ALA A 232 25.58 -3.51 30.84
N PHE A 233 26.13 -4.23 29.86
CA PHE A 233 27.48 -3.97 29.34
C PHE A 233 27.60 -2.56 28.76
N LEU A 234 26.66 -2.14 27.90
CA LEU A 234 26.62 -0.79 27.32
C LEU A 234 26.47 0.33 28.37
N GLN A 235 25.73 0.08 29.45
CA GLN A 235 25.63 1.02 30.58
C GLN A 235 26.92 1.12 31.40
N ARG A 236 27.65 0.00 31.54
CA ARG A 236 28.93 -0.05 32.28
C ARG A 236 30.10 0.50 31.47
N PHE A 237 30.08 0.36 30.15
CA PHE A 237 31.13 0.80 29.23
C PHE A 237 30.59 1.77 28.15
N PRO A 238 30.04 2.93 28.53
CA PRO A 238 29.35 3.86 27.60
C PRO A 238 30.27 4.51 26.56
N SER A 239 31.59 4.37 26.69
CA SER A 239 32.57 4.75 25.67
C SER A 239 33.66 3.67 25.55
N GLY A 240 33.29 2.40 25.72
CA GLY A 240 34.19 1.25 25.62
C GLY A 240 34.57 0.93 24.18
N ALA A 241 35.69 0.23 24.02
CA ALA A 241 36.16 -0.25 22.72
C ALA A 241 35.17 -1.19 22.02
N PHE A 242 34.36 -1.94 22.79
CA PHE A 242 33.35 -2.86 22.24
C PHE A 242 31.94 -2.26 22.16
N ARG A 243 31.78 -0.94 22.37
CA ARG A 243 30.46 -0.28 22.35
C ARG A 243 29.67 -0.58 21.06
N GLN A 244 30.27 -0.38 19.89
CA GLN A 244 29.58 -0.59 18.61
C GLN A 244 29.21 -2.06 18.39
N GLU A 245 30.08 -2.99 18.78
CA GLU A 245 29.81 -4.43 18.70
C GLU A 245 28.62 -4.81 19.60
N ALA A 246 28.56 -4.25 20.81
CA ALA A 246 27.47 -4.48 21.75
C ALA A 246 26.15 -3.81 21.31
N GLU A 247 26.18 -2.62 20.69
CA GLU A 247 25.00 -1.99 20.10
C GLU A 247 24.43 -2.83 18.94
N ASN A 248 25.29 -3.27 18.02
CA ASN A 248 24.90 -4.13 16.91
C ASN A 248 24.36 -5.49 17.41
N LYS A 249 24.98 -6.05 18.45
CA LYS A 249 24.53 -7.29 19.09
C LYS A 249 23.15 -7.11 19.75
N LEU A 250 22.91 -5.97 20.39
CA LEU A 250 21.61 -5.67 21.00
C LEU A 250 20.52 -5.53 19.93
N GLU A 251 20.80 -4.88 18.80
CA GLU A 251 19.90 -4.82 17.64
C GLU A 251 19.54 -6.23 17.13
N ASP A 252 20.54 -7.08 16.88
CA ASP A 252 20.40 -8.46 16.40
C ASP A 252 19.50 -9.31 17.32
N LEU A 253 19.62 -9.15 18.64
CA LEU A 253 18.76 -9.84 19.60
C LEU A 253 17.29 -9.38 19.54
N TYR A 254 17.05 -8.07 19.40
CA TYR A 254 15.69 -7.55 19.22
C TYR A 254 15.10 -7.91 17.85
N TRP A 255 15.92 -7.94 16.80
CA TRP A 255 15.52 -8.41 15.47
C TRP A 255 15.13 -9.90 15.50
N THR A 256 15.98 -10.75 16.08
CA THR A 256 15.72 -12.19 16.28
C THR A 256 14.39 -12.39 17.02
N ARG A 257 14.15 -11.64 18.11
CA ARG A 257 12.89 -11.70 18.86
C ARG A 257 11.67 -11.29 18.02
N ALA A 258 11.82 -10.29 17.14
CA ALA A 258 10.76 -9.87 16.24
C ALA A 258 10.45 -10.96 15.20
N THR A 259 11.47 -11.55 14.57
CA THR A 259 11.32 -12.64 13.59
C THR A 259 10.78 -13.92 14.20
N ASP A 260 11.23 -14.30 15.40
CA ASP A 260 10.73 -15.48 16.14
C ASP A 260 9.25 -15.33 16.51
N SER A 261 8.82 -14.11 16.85
CA SER A 261 7.39 -13.82 17.07
C SER A 261 6.57 -13.86 15.78
N ASN A 262 7.21 -13.61 14.63
CA ASN A 262 6.62 -13.37 13.31
C ASN A 262 5.31 -12.58 13.36
N SER A 263 5.29 -11.48 14.12
CA SER A 263 4.06 -10.76 14.46
C SER A 263 4.18 -9.26 14.20
N ILE A 264 3.07 -8.65 13.78
CA ILE A 264 2.99 -7.19 13.58
C ILE A 264 3.38 -6.43 14.87
N ALA A 265 3.05 -6.98 16.05
CA ALA A 265 3.43 -6.39 17.33
C ALA A 265 4.96 -6.42 17.55
N GLY A 266 5.60 -7.58 17.34
CA GLY A 266 7.06 -7.73 17.50
C GLY A 266 7.87 -6.86 16.52
N TYR A 267 7.49 -6.83 15.25
CA TYR A 267 8.14 -5.96 14.27
C TYR A 267 7.92 -4.46 14.56
N ARG A 268 6.75 -4.07 15.10
CA ARG A 268 6.51 -2.68 15.55
C ARG A 268 7.32 -2.33 16.80
N GLU A 269 7.52 -3.26 17.73
CA GLU A 269 8.40 -3.04 18.88
C GLU A 269 9.86 -2.82 18.43
N TYR A 270 10.35 -3.69 17.54
CA TYR A 270 11.68 -3.54 16.94
C TYR A 270 11.82 -2.17 16.25
N LEU A 271 10.87 -1.77 15.40
CA LEU A 271 10.88 -0.46 14.73
C LEU A 271 10.78 0.74 15.70
N GLY A 272 10.10 0.58 16.83
CA GLY A 272 10.01 1.61 17.87
C GLY A 272 11.34 1.85 18.59
N ARG A 273 12.17 0.81 18.73
CA ARG A 273 13.52 0.88 19.31
C ARG A 273 14.59 1.25 18.27
N TYR A 274 14.44 0.71 17.06
CA TYR A 274 15.41 0.77 15.96
C TYR A 274 14.71 1.20 14.65
N PRO A 275 14.37 2.50 14.50
CA PRO A 275 13.61 2.98 13.33
C PRO A 275 14.44 3.09 12.04
N ASN A 276 15.78 3.21 12.14
CA ASN A 276 16.70 3.44 11.03
C ASN A 276 17.90 2.46 11.03
N ALA A 277 17.76 1.30 11.66
CA ALA A 277 18.80 0.28 11.75
C ALA A 277 18.74 -0.70 10.56
N MET A 278 19.62 -1.70 10.53
CA MET A 278 19.84 -2.55 9.36
C MET A 278 18.58 -3.33 8.95
N HIS A 279 17.78 -3.79 9.90
CA HIS A 279 16.57 -4.57 9.62
C HIS A 279 15.27 -3.73 9.56
N SER A 280 15.32 -2.40 9.71
CA SER A 280 14.10 -1.56 9.73
C SER A 280 13.26 -1.66 8.45
N GLN A 281 13.90 -1.68 7.27
CA GLN A 281 13.15 -1.86 6.01
C GLN A 281 12.53 -3.27 5.90
N THR A 282 13.24 -4.30 6.37
CA THR A 282 12.76 -5.69 6.40
C THR A 282 11.57 -5.84 7.35
N ALA A 283 11.64 -5.24 8.55
CA ALA A 283 10.54 -5.21 9.52
C ALA A 283 9.28 -4.54 8.95
N GLN A 284 9.42 -3.43 8.21
CA GLN A 284 8.31 -2.78 7.53
C GLN A 284 7.71 -3.68 6.43
N GLY A 285 8.54 -4.38 5.66
CA GLY A 285 8.10 -5.33 4.64
C GLY A 285 7.33 -6.52 5.22
N GLU A 286 7.80 -7.09 6.32
CA GLU A 286 7.13 -8.18 7.03
C GLU A 286 5.79 -7.74 7.66
N ILE A 287 5.70 -6.52 8.21
CA ILE A 287 4.41 -5.95 8.64
C ILE A 287 3.44 -5.83 7.46
N ALA A 288 3.87 -5.30 6.32
CA ALA A 288 3.02 -5.13 5.15
C ALA A 288 2.52 -6.47 4.59
N LYS A 289 3.39 -7.50 4.61
CA LYS A 289 3.09 -8.89 4.23
C LYS A 289 2.07 -9.54 5.18
N LEU A 290 2.22 -9.36 6.49
CA LEU A 290 1.26 -9.87 7.48
C LEU A 290 -0.10 -9.16 7.40
N ASP A 291 -0.11 -7.84 7.23
CA ASP A 291 -1.34 -7.07 6.97
C ASP A 291 -2.02 -7.51 5.65
N PHE A 292 -1.23 -7.81 4.61
CA PHE A 292 -1.74 -8.30 3.32
C PHE A 292 -2.37 -9.69 3.45
N GLN A 293 -1.72 -10.62 4.16
CA GLN A 293 -2.26 -11.96 4.42
C GLN A 293 -3.63 -11.94 5.12
N ALA A 294 -3.89 -10.93 5.96
CA ALA A 294 -5.20 -10.75 6.60
C ALA A 294 -6.32 -10.34 5.63
N VAL A 295 -5.98 -9.79 4.45
CA VAL A 295 -6.97 -9.26 3.47
C VAL A 295 -6.96 -9.94 2.10
N ASP A 296 -5.90 -10.68 1.73
CA ASP A 296 -5.70 -11.33 0.42
C ASP A 296 -6.95 -12.08 -0.11
N ASN A 297 -7.60 -12.85 0.76
CA ASN A 297 -8.81 -13.61 0.42
C ASN A 297 -10.12 -13.01 0.93
N SER A 298 -10.07 -11.79 1.49
CA SER A 298 -11.26 -11.10 2.00
C SER A 298 -12.27 -10.79 0.89
N ARG A 299 -13.53 -10.66 1.29
CA ARG A 299 -14.64 -10.09 0.50
C ARG A 299 -15.20 -8.81 1.12
N ASP A 300 -14.62 -8.38 2.25
CA ASP A 300 -14.97 -7.12 2.90
C ASP A 300 -14.27 -5.96 2.18
N ALA A 301 -15.06 -5.14 1.49
CA ALA A 301 -14.57 -3.97 0.78
C ALA A 301 -13.95 -2.93 1.74
N GLY A 302 -14.48 -2.78 2.96
CA GLY A 302 -13.95 -1.85 3.95
C GLY A 302 -12.55 -2.24 4.41
N ALA A 303 -12.32 -3.53 4.69
CA ALA A 303 -11.00 -4.04 5.06
C ALA A 303 -9.95 -3.84 3.94
N LEU A 304 -10.35 -4.00 2.66
CA LEU A 304 -9.49 -3.74 1.52
C LEU A 304 -9.22 -2.24 1.33
N GLU A 305 -10.24 -1.38 1.49
CA GLU A 305 -10.09 0.09 1.46
C GLU A 305 -9.16 0.59 2.57
N ASP A 306 -9.28 0.06 3.79
CA ASP A 306 -8.41 0.38 4.93
C ASP A 306 -6.99 -0.17 4.77
N PHE A 307 -6.80 -1.25 4.01
CA PHE A 307 -5.46 -1.68 3.60
C PHE A 307 -4.85 -0.68 2.60
N LEU A 308 -5.57 -0.31 1.53
CA LEU A 308 -5.09 0.63 0.52
C LEU A 308 -4.78 2.03 1.11
N ARG A 309 -5.54 2.47 2.12
CA ARG A 309 -5.26 3.73 2.83
C ARG A 309 -3.97 3.67 3.67
N ARG A 310 -3.61 2.48 4.19
CA ARG A 310 -2.37 2.25 4.95
C ARG A 310 -1.16 2.01 4.05
N TYR A 311 -1.37 1.43 2.88
CA TYR A 311 -0.34 1.09 1.90
C TYR A 311 -0.68 1.70 0.54
N PRO A 312 -0.38 2.99 0.29
CA PRO A 312 -0.84 3.70 -0.91
C PRO A 312 -0.14 3.32 -2.23
N SER A 313 0.83 2.41 -2.20
CA SER A 313 1.58 1.95 -3.38
C SER A 313 2.34 0.65 -3.10
N GLY A 314 2.74 -0.05 -4.17
CA GLY A 314 3.57 -1.26 -4.12
C GLY A 314 2.81 -2.55 -4.44
N GLY A 315 3.53 -3.68 -4.55
CA GLY A 315 2.96 -4.93 -5.07
C GLY A 315 1.73 -5.46 -4.31
N TYR A 316 1.63 -5.25 -3.00
CA TYR A 316 0.43 -5.62 -2.23
C TYR A 316 -0.72 -4.63 -2.41
N HIS A 317 -0.44 -3.33 -2.58
CA HIS A 317 -1.45 -2.34 -2.95
C HIS A 317 -2.12 -2.71 -4.27
N ASP A 318 -1.33 -3.03 -5.30
CA ASP A 318 -1.85 -3.30 -6.64
C ASP A 318 -2.71 -4.59 -6.68
N GLN A 319 -2.32 -5.61 -5.91
CA GLN A 319 -3.11 -6.83 -5.71
C GLN A 319 -4.44 -6.55 -4.99
N VAL A 320 -4.41 -5.81 -3.88
CA VAL A 320 -5.63 -5.46 -3.13
C VAL A 320 -6.55 -4.52 -3.94
N ALA A 321 -5.99 -3.58 -4.69
CA ALA A 321 -6.74 -2.68 -5.56
C ALA A 321 -7.44 -3.47 -6.68
N SER A 322 -6.73 -4.39 -7.35
CA SER A 322 -7.29 -5.28 -8.36
C SER A 322 -8.40 -6.21 -7.82
N ARG A 323 -8.29 -6.62 -6.55
CA ARG A 323 -9.30 -7.43 -5.85
C ARG A 323 -10.53 -6.62 -5.43
N LEU A 324 -10.33 -5.37 -4.99
CA LEU A 324 -11.40 -4.44 -4.66
C LEU A 324 -12.18 -3.99 -5.91
N ASP A 325 -11.47 -3.83 -7.03
CA ASP A 325 -12.04 -3.64 -8.37
C ASP A 325 -12.95 -4.82 -8.75
N ASP A 326 -12.46 -6.07 -8.69
CA ASP A 326 -13.29 -7.27 -8.93
C ASP A 326 -14.54 -7.35 -8.05
N LEU A 327 -14.40 -7.08 -6.75
CA LEU A 327 -15.54 -7.11 -5.81
C LEU A 327 -16.54 -5.99 -6.07
N SER A 328 -16.09 -4.87 -6.62
CA SER A 328 -16.95 -3.75 -7.01
C SER A 328 -17.65 -4.04 -8.34
N TRP A 329 -16.95 -4.65 -9.30
CA TRP A 329 -17.52 -5.16 -10.54
C TRP A 329 -18.58 -6.24 -10.29
N GLN A 330 -18.31 -7.22 -9.43
CA GLN A 330 -19.28 -8.26 -9.03
C GLN A 330 -20.53 -7.71 -8.32
N LYS A 331 -20.44 -6.50 -7.73
CA LYS A 331 -21.59 -5.78 -7.14
C LYS A 331 -22.30 -4.88 -8.14
N ALA A 332 -21.60 -4.38 -9.15
CA ALA A 332 -22.21 -3.70 -10.28
C ALA A 332 -23.03 -4.72 -11.07
N SER A 333 -24.25 -4.34 -11.47
CA SER A 333 -25.10 -5.22 -12.26
C SER A 333 -24.94 -4.88 -13.72
N SER A 334 -24.46 -5.84 -14.53
CA SER A 334 -24.41 -5.72 -16.00
C SER A 334 -25.78 -5.50 -16.66
N ASN A 335 -26.88 -5.50 -15.88
CA ASN A 335 -28.22 -5.16 -16.32
C ASN A 335 -28.71 -3.74 -15.91
N ASP A 336 -27.95 -2.99 -15.10
CA ASP A 336 -28.28 -1.63 -14.66
C ASP A 336 -27.16 -0.64 -14.98
N ALA A 337 -27.42 0.22 -15.96
CA ALA A 337 -26.51 1.27 -16.40
C ALA A 337 -26.16 2.27 -15.29
N ASN A 338 -26.96 2.42 -14.23
CA ASN A 338 -26.62 3.29 -13.10
C ASN A 338 -25.58 2.64 -12.17
N SER A 339 -25.73 1.36 -11.84
CA SER A 339 -24.71 0.61 -11.09
C SER A 339 -23.38 0.51 -11.84
N LEU A 340 -23.41 0.34 -13.17
CA LEU A 340 -22.21 0.35 -14.02
C LEU A 340 -21.55 1.73 -14.07
N ARG A 341 -22.32 2.82 -14.12
CA ARG A 341 -21.80 4.19 -13.99
C ARG A 341 -21.19 4.45 -12.61
N ALA A 342 -21.80 3.94 -11.54
CA ALA A 342 -21.25 4.06 -10.18
C ALA A 342 -19.93 3.29 -10.03
N TYR A 343 -19.80 2.12 -10.67
CA TYR A 343 -18.53 1.42 -10.81
C TYR A 343 -17.48 2.26 -11.55
N LEU A 344 -17.81 2.79 -12.74
CA LEU A 344 -16.90 3.64 -13.53
C LEU A 344 -16.46 4.91 -12.79
N GLN A 345 -17.34 5.54 -12.00
CA GLN A 345 -16.99 6.69 -11.18
C GLN A 345 -15.95 6.35 -10.09
N ARG A 346 -16.00 5.12 -9.56
CA ARG A 346 -15.12 4.65 -8.48
C ARG A 346 -13.82 4.04 -9.00
N PHE A 347 -13.86 3.43 -10.20
CA PHE A 347 -12.73 2.78 -10.86
C PHE A 347 -12.55 3.31 -12.30
N PRO A 348 -12.20 4.59 -12.50
CA PRO A 348 -12.09 5.19 -13.84
C PRO A 348 -10.99 4.56 -14.70
N ASN A 349 -10.00 3.92 -14.06
CA ASN A 349 -8.94 3.14 -14.69
C ASN A 349 -8.98 1.65 -14.25
N GLY A 350 -10.15 1.16 -13.84
CA GLY A 350 -10.36 -0.24 -13.46
C GLY A 350 -10.30 -1.19 -14.67
N LYS A 351 -10.05 -2.48 -14.41
CA LYS A 351 -9.88 -3.46 -15.50
C LYS A 351 -11.19 -3.83 -16.20
N HIS A 352 -12.34 -3.54 -15.60
CA HIS A 352 -13.67 -3.80 -16.18
C HIS A 352 -14.28 -2.55 -16.84
N VAL A 353 -13.54 -1.44 -16.99
CA VAL A 353 -14.02 -0.18 -17.59
C VAL A 353 -14.57 -0.38 -19.01
N ASP A 354 -13.87 -1.13 -19.86
CA ASP A 354 -14.33 -1.40 -21.23
C ASP A 354 -15.59 -2.27 -21.27
N GLU A 355 -15.76 -3.17 -20.29
CA GLU A 355 -16.95 -4.02 -20.16
C GLU A 355 -18.16 -3.20 -19.70
N ALA A 356 -17.98 -2.41 -18.64
CA ALA A 356 -18.99 -1.48 -18.14
C ALA A 356 -19.50 -0.53 -19.23
N ASN A 357 -18.60 0.04 -20.05
CA ASN A 357 -18.96 0.93 -21.14
C ASN A 357 -19.76 0.22 -22.25
N ARG A 358 -19.38 -1.02 -22.64
CA ARG A 358 -20.14 -1.82 -23.62
C ARG A 358 -21.54 -2.14 -23.09
N ASP A 359 -21.66 -2.56 -21.83
CA ASP A 359 -22.92 -2.94 -21.22
C ASP A 359 -23.85 -1.71 -21.05
N ILE A 360 -23.32 -0.57 -20.61
CA ILE A 360 -24.07 0.70 -20.60
C ILE A 360 -24.58 1.03 -22.00
N ALA A 361 -23.76 0.89 -23.05
CA ALA A 361 -24.17 1.19 -24.42
C ALA A 361 -25.29 0.24 -24.90
N LEU A 362 -25.23 -1.05 -24.55
CA LEU A 362 -26.29 -2.01 -24.85
C LEU A 362 -27.60 -1.70 -24.11
N LEU A 363 -27.53 -1.39 -22.81
CA LEU A 363 -28.70 -1.10 -21.97
C LEU A 363 -29.38 0.23 -22.32
N THR A 364 -28.61 1.21 -22.77
CA THR A 364 -29.11 2.56 -23.12
C THR A 364 -29.47 2.72 -24.58
N ARG A 365 -29.12 1.76 -25.45
CA ARG A 365 -29.46 1.78 -26.87
C ARG A 365 -30.98 1.85 -27.05
N PRO A 366 -31.50 2.88 -27.75
CA PRO A 366 -32.89 2.89 -28.19
C PRO A 366 -33.20 1.62 -28.97
N LEU A 367 -34.40 1.05 -28.82
CA LEU A 367 -34.81 -0.04 -29.69
C LEU A 367 -34.88 0.50 -31.12
N GLU A 368 -33.89 0.15 -31.93
CA GLU A 368 -33.91 0.42 -33.35
C GLU A 368 -35.07 -0.37 -33.95
N LYS A 369 -36.16 0.34 -34.22
CA LYS A 369 -37.17 -0.10 -35.18
C LYS A 369 -36.41 -0.48 -36.46
N PRO A 370 -36.63 -1.67 -37.03
CA PRO A 370 -36.07 -1.99 -38.33
C PRO A 370 -36.40 -0.86 -39.30
N ARG A 371 -35.39 -0.34 -40.02
CA ARG A 371 -35.68 0.48 -41.20
C ARG A 371 -36.46 -0.41 -42.15
N VAL A 372 -37.76 -0.16 -42.26
CA VAL A 372 -38.60 -0.72 -43.31
C VAL A 372 -37.90 -0.38 -44.63
N PRO A 373 -37.45 -1.37 -45.41
CA PRO A 373 -36.92 -1.09 -46.74
C PRO A 373 -38.06 -0.46 -47.54
N GLU A 374 -37.83 0.71 -48.12
CA GLU A 374 -38.87 1.41 -48.87
C GLU A 374 -39.17 0.62 -50.16
N ALA A 375 -40.23 -0.18 -50.11
CA ALA A 375 -40.76 -1.01 -51.17
C ALA A 375 -42.19 -0.55 -51.52
N PRO A 376 -42.68 -0.79 -52.75
CA PRO A 376 -43.81 -0.04 -53.29
C PRO A 376 -45.12 -0.25 -52.52
N ARG A 377 -45.90 0.83 -52.36
CA ARG A 377 -47.19 0.84 -51.66
C ARG A 377 -48.14 -0.26 -52.15
N VAL A 378 -48.40 -1.28 -51.33
CA VAL A 378 -49.75 -1.83 -51.13
C VAL A 378 -49.88 -2.36 -49.68
N GLN A 379 -51.02 -2.07 -49.04
CA GLN A 379 -51.52 -2.53 -47.73
C GLN A 379 -51.16 -1.66 -46.48
N PRO A 380 -52.16 -1.27 -45.66
CA PRO A 380 -51.94 -0.63 -44.36
C PRO A 380 -51.25 -1.58 -43.36
N PRO A 381 -50.51 -1.07 -42.37
CA PRO A 381 -49.96 -1.90 -41.30
C PRO A 381 -51.11 -2.53 -40.49
N ALA A 382 -51.13 -3.86 -40.44
CA ALA A 382 -52.07 -4.59 -39.60
C ALA A 382 -51.85 -4.22 -38.13
N VAL A 383 -52.90 -3.75 -37.46
CA VAL A 383 -52.88 -3.52 -36.01
C VAL A 383 -52.64 -4.87 -35.31
N PRO A 384 -51.65 -5.00 -34.41
CA PRO A 384 -51.44 -6.25 -33.68
C PRO A 384 -52.71 -6.68 -32.96
N GLY A 385 -53.20 -7.88 -33.27
CA GLY A 385 -54.37 -8.44 -32.61
C GLY A 385 -54.12 -8.63 -31.11
N VAL A 386 -55.18 -8.53 -30.30
CA VAL A 386 -55.11 -8.85 -28.87
C VAL A 386 -54.58 -10.27 -28.65
N ASP A 387 -54.93 -11.20 -29.56
CA ASP A 387 -54.47 -12.59 -29.56
C ASP A 387 -52.96 -12.73 -29.81
N ASP A 388 -52.36 -11.90 -30.68
CA ASP A 388 -50.91 -11.93 -30.92
C ASP A 388 -50.13 -11.47 -29.69
N ARG A 389 -50.60 -10.44 -28.98
CA ARG A 389 -50.00 -10.03 -27.70
C ARG A 389 -50.06 -11.16 -26.67
N LYS A 390 -51.19 -11.86 -26.58
CA LYS A 390 -51.32 -13.00 -25.69
C LYS A 390 -50.36 -14.13 -26.09
N ALA A 391 -50.35 -14.54 -27.35
CA ALA A 391 -49.50 -15.63 -27.83
C ALA A 391 -48.00 -15.33 -27.64
N VAL A 392 -47.57 -14.07 -27.79
CA VAL A 392 -46.20 -13.61 -27.50
C VAL A 392 -45.86 -13.73 -26.01
N LEU A 393 -46.79 -13.42 -25.10
CA LEU A 393 -46.59 -13.59 -23.65
C LEU A 393 -46.67 -15.07 -23.23
N ASP A 394 -47.49 -15.88 -23.90
CA ASP A 394 -47.57 -17.34 -23.68
C ASP A 394 -46.24 -18.03 -24.04
N VAL A 395 -45.43 -17.48 -24.96
CA VAL A 395 -44.05 -17.97 -25.24
C VAL A 395 -43.11 -17.71 -24.06
N LEU A 396 -43.20 -16.55 -23.40
CA LEU A 396 -42.43 -16.27 -22.17
C LEU A 396 -42.81 -17.22 -21.02
N GLN A 397 -44.10 -17.53 -20.88
CA GLN A 397 -44.56 -18.50 -19.89
C GLN A 397 -44.05 -19.93 -20.20
N GLN A 398 -44.06 -20.35 -21.47
CA GLN A 398 -43.46 -21.61 -21.90
C GLN A 398 -41.95 -21.65 -21.65
N TYR A 399 -41.25 -20.53 -21.86
CA TYR A 399 -39.82 -20.39 -21.60
C TYR A 399 -39.48 -20.50 -20.11
N GLN A 400 -40.22 -19.80 -19.23
CA GLN A 400 -40.14 -19.99 -17.79
C GLN A 400 -40.33 -21.47 -17.42
N LYS A 401 -41.44 -22.06 -17.85
CA LYS A 401 -41.80 -23.43 -17.49
C LYS A 401 -40.73 -24.44 -17.93
N ALA A 402 -40.17 -24.27 -19.14
CA ALA A 402 -39.15 -25.17 -19.65
C ALA A 402 -37.80 -25.04 -18.90
N TYR A 403 -37.50 -23.90 -18.27
CA TYR A 403 -36.40 -23.80 -17.29
C TYR A 403 -36.74 -24.51 -15.99
N GLU A 404 -37.90 -24.25 -15.39
CA GLU A 404 -38.31 -24.82 -14.10
C GLU A 404 -38.43 -26.36 -14.15
N ASP A 405 -38.99 -26.89 -15.24
CA ASP A 405 -39.05 -28.33 -15.55
C ASP A 405 -37.67 -28.91 -15.97
N LYS A 406 -36.65 -28.07 -16.12
CA LYS A 406 -35.31 -28.41 -16.64
C LYS A 406 -35.34 -29.13 -18.01
N ASN A 407 -36.29 -28.74 -18.85
CA ASN A 407 -36.68 -29.42 -20.08
C ASN A 407 -36.11 -28.76 -21.35
N VAL A 408 -34.91 -29.20 -21.74
CA VAL A 408 -34.24 -28.73 -22.97
C VAL A 408 -34.99 -29.07 -24.28
N VAL A 409 -35.92 -30.04 -24.26
CA VAL A 409 -36.70 -30.43 -25.46
C VAL A 409 -37.79 -29.39 -25.73
N GLU A 410 -38.52 -28.97 -24.69
CA GLU A 410 -39.50 -27.88 -24.81
C GLU A 410 -38.80 -26.53 -25.10
N LEU A 411 -37.61 -26.26 -24.53
CA LEU A 411 -36.81 -25.10 -24.93
C LEU A 411 -36.47 -25.09 -26.43
N LYS A 412 -36.03 -26.23 -27.00
CA LYS A 412 -35.72 -26.33 -28.44
C LYS A 412 -36.95 -26.19 -29.34
N LYS A 413 -38.12 -26.59 -28.85
CA LYS A 413 -39.42 -26.47 -29.56
C LYS A 413 -39.90 -25.02 -29.65
N ILE A 414 -39.73 -24.22 -28.60
CA ILE A 414 -40.09 -22.79 -28.61
C ILE A 414 -38.95 -21.90 -29.14
N TRP A 415 -37.70 -22.37 -29.13
CA TRP A 415 -36.52 -21.70 -29.70
C TRP A 415 -35.79 -22.61 -30.71
N PRO A 416 -36.33 -22.79 -31.94
CA PRO A 416 -35.74 -23.67 -32.95
C PRO A 416 -34.32 -23.27 -33.37
N GLU A 417 -34.01 -21.96 -33.37
CA GLU A 417 -32.71 -21.41 -33.78
C GLU A 417 -31.59 -21.63 -32.74
N MET A 418 -31.90 -22.12 -31.53
CA MET A 418 -30.89 -22.37 -30.49
C MET A 418 -29.85 -23.40 -30.96
N SER A 419 -28.56 -23.05 -30.91
CA SER A 419 -27.48 -23.93 -31.36
C SER A 419 -27.37 -25.21 -30.52
N GLN A 420 -26.90 -26.30 -31.12
CA GLN A 420 -26.72 -27.57 -30.41
C GLN A 420 -25.73 -27.45 -29.25
N GLN A 421 -24.72 -26.59 -29.38
CA GLN A 421 -23.75 -26.32 -28.31
C GLN A 421 -24.40 -25.62 -27.11
N ALA A 422 -25.34 -24.70 -27.34
CA ALA A 422 -26.09 -24.03 -26.27
C ALA A 422 -27.03 -25.00 -25.53
N LEU A 423 -27.73 -25.88 -26.27
CA LEU A 423 -28.54 -26.95 -25.69
C LEU A 423 -27.73 -27.90 -24.79
N ASN A 424 -26.55 -28.30 -25.24
CA ASN A 424 -25.68 -29.18 -24.46
C ASN A 424 -25.24 -28.50 -23.15
N LYS A 425 -24.76 -27.25 -23.21
CA LYS A 425 -24.39 -26.47 -22.01
C LYS A 425 -25.56 -26.30 -21.03
N LEU A 426 -26.78 -26.07 -21.52
CA LEU A 426 -27.97 -25.99 -20.67
C LEU A 426 -28.29 -27.34 -20.00
N ARG A 427 -28.12 -28.45 -20.72
CA ARG A 427 -28.28 -29.81 -20.18
C ARG A 427 -27.28 -30.09 -19.06
N ASP A 428 -26.02 -29.68 -19.25
CA ASP A 428 -24.98 -29.83 -18.23
C ASP A 428 -25.35 -29.06 -16.95
N VAL A 429 -25.72 -27.77 -17.07
CA VAL A 429 -26.18 -26.93 -15.94
C VAL A 429 -27.40 -27.54 -15.25
N PHE A 430 -28.41 -27.97 -16.01
CA PHE A 430 -29.63 -28.55 -15.46
C PHE A 430 -29.40 -29.89 -14.72
N SER A 431 -28.40 -30.66 -15.12
CA SER A 431 -28.00 -31.88 -14.41
C SER A 431 -27.20 -31.62 -13.13
N ALA A 432 -26.51 -30.48 -13.04
CA ALA A 432 -25.70 -30.09 -11.88
C ALA A 432 -26.49 -29.40 -10.74
N VAL A 433 -27.76 -29.05 -10.95
CA VAL A 433 -28.60 -28.32 -9.98
C VAL A 433 -29.82 -29.13 -9.55
N ASP A 434 -30.17 -29.05 -8.27
CA ASP A 434 -31.33 -29.76 -7.69
C ASP A 434 -32.62 -29.22 -8.33
N SER A 435 -32.77 -27.89 -8.31
CA SER A 435 -33.87 -27.16 -8.95
C SER A 435 -33.42 -25.77 -9.41
N VAL A 436 -34.17 -25.21 -10.35
CA VAL A 436 -34.06 -23.83 -10.82
C VAL A 436 -35.45 -23.21 -10.81
N SER A 437 -35.54 -21.94 -10.40
CA SER A 437 -36.73 -21.09 -10.52
C SER A 437 -36.38 -19.92 -11.43
N LEU A 438 -37.24 -19.63 -12.40
CA LEU A 438 -37.10 -18.51 -13.33
C LEU A 438 -38.29 -17.58 -13.14
N ASN A 439 -38.09 -16.45 -12.47
CA ASN A 439 -39.08 -15.39 -12.45
C ASN A 439 -38.78 -14.38 -13.57
N TYR A 440 -39.80 -13.73 -14.11
CA TYR A 440 -39.62 -12.59 -15.01
C TYR A 440 -40.58 -11.44 -14.74
N GLU A 441 -40.15 -10.24 -15.11
CA GLU A 441 -40.95 -9.03 -15.08
C GLU A 441 -40.85 -8.31 -16.44
N VAL A 442 -41.96 -8.24 -17.18
CA VAL A 442 -41.98 -7.61 -18.51
C VAL A 442 -41.85 -6.09 -18.37
N LYS A 443 -40.92 -5.49 -19.12
CA LYS A 443 -40.56 -4.06 -19.02
C LYS A 443 -41.16 -3.30 -20.21
N GLY A 444 -42.40 -2.84 -20.02
CA GLY A 444 -43.21 -2.16 -21.04
C GLY A 444 -44.21 -3.10 -21.72
N ASN A 445 -44.79 -2.66 -22.84
CA ASN A 445 -45.64 -3.51 -23.67
C ASN A 445 -44.79 -4.27 -24.69
N PRO A 446 -45.13 -5.53 -25.04
CA PRO A 446 -44.60 -6.21 -26.22
C PRO A 446 -44.75 -5.35 -27.48
N GLU A 447 -43.65 -5.16 -28.22
CA GLU A 447 -43.66 -4.49 -29.52
C GLU A 447 -43.89 -5.55 -30.60
N ILE A 448 -44.97 -5.42 -31.39
CA ILE A 448 -45.36 -6.41 -32.41
C ILE A 448 -45.56 -5.67 -33.73
N SER A 449 -44.98 -6.19 -34.80
CA SER A 449 -45.02 -5.62 -36.15
C SER A 449 -45.08 -6.73 -37.20
N GLY A 450 -46.29 -7.04 -37.67
CA GLY A 450 -46.52 -8.15 -38.59
C GLY A 450 -46.13 -9.49 -37.95
N ASP A 451 -45.17 -10.17 -38.58
CA ASP A 451 -44.66 -11.48 -38.15
C ASP A 451 -43.46 -11.40 -37.19
N GLN A 452 -43.17 -10.23 -36.63
CA GLN A 452 -42.06 -10.00 -35.71
C GLN A 452 -42.54 -9.41 -34.38
N ALA A 453 -41.96 -9.86 -33.27
CA ALA A 453 -42.28 -9.39 -31.93
C ALA A 453 -41.02 -9.27 -31.05
N TYR A 454 -40.96 -8.23 -30.24
CA TYR A 454 -39.89 -7.97 -29.28
C TYR A 454 -40.47 -7.79 -27.88
N VAL A 455 -39.92 -8.52 -26.91
CA VAL A 455 -40.25 -8.35 -25.50
C VAL A 455 -38.99 -8.09 -24.69
N ARG A 456 -38.95 -6.95 -24.01
CA ARG A 456 -37.96 -6.66 -22.96
C ARG A 456 -38.49 -7.17 -21.63
N PHE A 457 -37.71 -7.96 -20.90
CA PHE A 457 -38.06 -8.45 -19.57
C PHE A 457 -36.83 -8.55 -18.68
N LEU A 458 -37.02 -8.32 -17.38
CA LEU A 458 -36.03 -8.66 -16.36
C LEU A 458 -36.24 -10.12 -15.97
N GLN A 459 -35.29 -10.99 -16.28
CA GLN A 459 -35.25 -12.36 -15.78
C GLN A 459 -34.54 -12.42 -14.44
N THR A 460 -34.97 -13.30 -13.55
CA THR A 460 -34.28 -13.66 -12.30
C THR A 460 -34.26 -15.17 -12.12
N LEU A 461 -33.07 -15.76 -12.21
CA LEU A 461 -32.81 -17.17 -11.97
C LEU A 461 -32.39 -17.40 -10.51
N THR A 462 -32.99 -18.37 -9.84
CA THR A 462 -32.53 -18.89 -8.54
C THR A 462 -32.24 -20.37 -8.68
N PHE A 463 -31.05 -20.81 -8.29
CA PHE A 463 -30.66 -22.22 -8.30
C PHE A 463 -30.60 -22.77 -6.88
N ASN A 464 -30.96 -24.05 -6.72
CA ASN A 464 -30.65 -24.84 -5.52
C ASN A 464 -29.60 -25.89 -5.87
N MET A 465 -28.55 -25.98 -5.06
CA MET A 465 -27.46 -26.94 -5.24
C MET A 465 -27.08 -27.56 -3.90
N LYS A 466 -27.08 -28.89 -3.81
CA LYS A 466 -26.82 -29.65 -2.57
C LYS A 466 -27.72 -29.17 -1.42
N GLY A 467 -29.00 -28.91 -1.72
CA GLY A 467 -30.00 -28.41 -0.77
C GLY A 467 -29.82 -26.95 -0.32
N LYS A 468 -28.84 -26.21 -0.86
CA LYS A 468 -28.63 -24.78 -0.55
C LYS A 468 -29.09 -23.88 -1.70
N ARG A 469 -29.93 -22.91 -1.38
CA ARG A 469 -30.33 -21.82 -2.29
C ARG A 469 -29.13 -20.93 -2.59
N GLN A 470 -28.84 -20.74 -3.87
CA GLN A 470 -27.82 -19.83 -4.36
C GLN A 470 -28.37 -18.41 -4.48
N ASN A 471 -27.47 -17.42 -4.52
CA ASN A 471 -27.86 -16.03 -4.76
C ASN A 471 -28.59 -15.91 -6.10
N PRO A 472 -29.71 -15.15 -6.19
CA PRO A 472 -30.39 -14.94 -7.46
C PRO A 472 -29.50 -14.22 -8.47
N ILE A 473 -29.56 -14.65 -9.72
CA ILE A 473 -28.87 -14.05 -10.87
C ILE A 473 -29.94 -13.38 -11.73
N SER A 474 -29.85 -12.07 -11.92
CA SER A 474 -30.83 -11.30 -12.70
C SER A 474 -30.22 -10.70 -13.96
N SER A 475 -30.98 -10.67 -15.06
CA SER A 475 -30.54 -10.17 -16.36
C SER A 475 -31.72 -9.51 -17.09
N THR A 476 -31.53 -8.30 -17.60
CA THR A 476 -32.50 -7.67 -18.50
C THR A 476 -32.24 -8.20 -19.91
N LEU A 477 -33.25 -8.82 -20.51
CA LEU A 477 -33.15 -9.52 -21.79
C LEU A 477 -34.15 -8.94 -22.80
N ILE A 478 -33.80 -9.00 -24.08
CA ILE A 478 -34.69 -8.75 -25.21
C ILE A 478 -34.87 -10.05 -25.99
N MET A 479 -36.08 -10.62 -25.93
CA MET A 479 -36.47 -11.77 -26.73
C MET A 479 -37.03 -11.28 -28.07
N SER A 480 -36.36 -11.64 -29.18
CA SER A 480 -36.87 -11.55 -30.55
C SER A 480 -37.67 -12.81 -30.86
N MET A 481 -38.88 -12.64 -31.39
CA MET A 481 -39.75 -13.74 -31.80
C MET A 481 -40.25 -13.50 -33.22
N LYS A 482 -40.28 -14.59 -34.00
CA LYS A 482 -40.92 -14.63 -35.31
C LYS A 482 -42.19 -15.47 -35.28
N LYS A 483 -43.19 -15.03 -36.04
CA LYS A 483 -44.42 -15.78 -36.30
C LYS A 483 -44.11 -16.88 -37.31
N THR A 484 -44.52 -18.11 -37.01
CA THR A 484 -44.30 -19.29 -37.86
C THR A 484 -45.63 -19.86 -38.31
N ASN A 485 -45.82 -19.96 -39.62
CA ASN A 485 -46.95 -20.66 -40.20
C ASN A 485 -46.66 -22.16 -40.20
N ARG A 486 -47.36 -22.92 -39.36
CA ARG A 486 -47.48 -24.37 -39.53
C ARG A 486 -48.46 -24.67 -40.68
N SER A 487 -48.51 -25.94 -41.09
CA SER A 487 -49.24 -26.45 -42.26
C SER A 487 -50.63 -25.84 -42.48
N PRO A 488 -51.09 -25.70 -43.74
CA PRO A 488 -52.36 -25.04 -44.08
C PRO A 488 -53.53 -25.48 -43.18
N GLY A 489 -54.15 -24.50 -42.51
CA GLY A 489 -55.22 -24.73 -41.52
C GLY A 489 -54.78 -24.70 -40.04
N SER A 490 -53.48 -24.57 -39.75
CA SER A 490 -52.98 -24.38 -38.38
C SER A 490 -53.01 -22.91 -37.96
N ALA A 491 -53.31 -22.63 -36.69
CA ALA A 491 -53.08 -21.29 -36.13
C ALA A 491 -51.57 -20.95 -36.15
N PRO A 492 -51.19 -19.70 -36.46
CA PRO A 492 -49.79 -19.28 -36.47
C PRO A 492 -49.19 -19.32 -35.07
N ALA A 493 -47.94 -19.81 -34.95
CA ALA A 493 -47.25 -19.98 -33.67
C ALA A 493 -46.04 -19.05 -33.57
N TRP A 494 -45.90 -18.34 -32.46
CA TRP A 494 -44.71 -17.53 -32.18
C TRP A 494 -43.57 -18.41 -31.68
N THR A 495 -42.36 -18.19 -32.20
CA THR A 495 -41.13 -18.88 -31.76
C THR A 495 -40.01 -17.89 -31.52
N ILE A 496 -39.20 -18.17 -30.51
CA ILE A 496 -37.99 -17.40 -30.18
C ILE A 496 -36.99 -17.56 -31.32
N GLU A 497 -36.53 -16.43 -31.83
CA GLU A 497 -35.45 -16.32 -32.80
C GLU A 497 -34.13 -16.07 -32.08
N SER A 498 -34.11 -15.10 -31.16
CA SER A 498 -32.95 -14.79 -30.33
C SER A 498 -33.35 -14.23 -28.96
N ILE A 499 -32.47 -14.40 -27.98
CA ILE A 499 -32.49 -13.69 -26.71
C ILE A 499 -31.10 -13.05 -26.55
N ARG A 500 -31.07 -11.75 -26.22
CA ARG A 500 -29.87 -10.93 -26.05
C ARG A 500 -30.00 -9.98 -24.87
#